data_AF-A0A8J7ZAU7-F1
#
_entry.id   AF-A0A8J7ZAU7-F1
#
_cell.length_a   1.000
_cell.length_b   1.000
_cell.length_c   1.000
_cell.angle_alpha   90.00
_cell.angle_beta   90.00
_cell.angle_gamma   90.00
#
_symmetry.space_group_name_H-M   'P 1'
#
loop_
_entity.id
_entity.type
_entity.pdbx_description
1 polymer ?
#
loop_
_entity_poly.entity_id
_entity_poly.type
_entity_poly.pdbx_seq_one_letter_code
_entity_poly.pdbx_strand_id
1 'polypeptide(L)'
;MSISKLEFRRYSDPDFSLLDQEWRKIKTRLIVGIILLNIFLFLSGFALLIPYIMAMRSYEYIKMLQERERVDKLIELAKIRVGDYNARFAIFALVDMKVKDAAFILNDLQEEAVYIFTNFSKKLQKALDVLAAKLDYNSAEEMLRLLEKPTQRYGIVPSIPITSVYYLDDEPIKAKCMISDLLLDFNDDNVVACPSCGNLAKRELLIEWLEENGSCKICERKISMRECPIVKVRE
;
A
#
# COMPACT_ATOMS: atom_id res chain seq x y z
N MET A 1 -20.54 -8.65 -69.35
CA MET A 1 -19.75 -7.75 -68.47
C MET A 1 -19.34 -6.57 -69.33
N SER A 2 -20.04 -5.44 -69.25
CA SER A 2 -19.76 -4.27 -70.09
C SER A 2 -18.71 -3.38 -69.41
N ILE A 3 -17.59 -3.18 -70.08
CA ILE A 3 -16.54 -2.25 -69.63
C ILE A 3 -17.10 -0.83 -69.75
N SER A 4 -16.90 0.00 -68.73
CA SER A 4 -17.39 1.37 -68.77
C SER A 4 -16.68 2.16 -69.88
N LYS A 5 -17.36 3.12 -70.53
CA LYS A 5 -16.75 3.98 -71.57
C LYS A 5 -15.46 4.68 -71.10
N LEU A 6 -15.35 4.95 -69.80
CA LEU A 6 -14.19 5.57 -69.16
C LEU A 6 -12.99 4.62 -69.04
N GLU A 7 -13.22 3.36 -68.69
CA GLU A 7 -12.17 2.33 -68.67
C GLU A 7 -11.71 2.00 -70.09
N PHE A 8 -12.63 1.89 -71.04
CA PHE A 8 -12.28 1.62 -72.44
C PHE A 8 -11.37 2.71 -73.03
N ARG A 9 -11.67 3.99 -72.78
CA ARG A 9 -10.80 5.11 -73.18
C ARG A 9 -9.41 5.05 -72.54
N ARG A 10 -9.31 4.54 -71.31
CA ARG A 10 -8.04 4.45 -70.58
C ARG A 10 -7.18 3.29 -71.09
N TYR A 11 -7.79 2.19 -71.52
CA TYR A 11 -7.08 1.03 -72.09
C TYR A 11 -6.75 1.16 -73.58
N SER A 12 -7.35 2.12 -74.29
CA SER A 12 -7.09 2.38 -75.71
C SER A 12 -6.00 3.43 -75.95
N ASP A 13 -5.45 4.00 -74.89
CA ASP A 13 -4.30 4.90 -74.95
C ASP A 13 -3.02 4.07 -75.26
N PRO A 14 -2.31 4.34 -76.37
CA PRO A 14 -1.14 3.54 -76.78
C PRO A 14 0.02 3.60 -75.78
N ASP A 15 0.06 4.61 -74.90
CA ASP A 15 1.06 4.74 -73.84
C ASP A 15 0.64 4.04 -72.53
N PHE A 16 -0.53 3.40 -72.50
CA PHE A 16 -1.04 2.73 -71.30
C PHE A 16 -0.44 1.33 -71.11
N SER A 17 0.40 1.20 -70.08
CA SER A 17 0.96 -0.08 -69.65
C SER A 17 0.24 -0.63 -68.42
N LEU A 18 -0.31 -1.85 -68.55
CA LEU A 18 -0.86 -2.62 -67.43
C LEU A 18 0.20 -2.92 -66.36
N LEU A 19 1.46 -3.12 -66.78
CA LEU A 19 2.58 -3.31 -65.87
C LEU A 19 2.82 -2.05 -65.02
N ASP A 20 2.72 -0.86 -65.62
CA ASP A 20 2.87 0.41 -64.88
C ASP A 20 1.70 0.67 -63.92
N GLN A 21 0.51 0.14 -64.22
CA GLN A 21 -0.62 0.21 -63.30
C GLN A 21 -0.40 -0.71 -62.09
N GLU A 22 0.01 -1.97 -62.30
CA GLU A 22 0.32 -2.91 -61.22
C GLU A 22 1.53 -2.44 -60.40
N TRP A 23 2.56 -1.91 -61.06
CA TRP A 23 3.73 -1.32 -60.40
C TRP A 23 3.35 -0.12 -59.53
N ARG A 24 2.46 0.77 -60.01
CA ARG A 24 1.93 1.87 -59.20
C ARG A 24 1.14 1.39 -57.99
N LYS A 25 0.35 0.32 -58.10
CA LYS A 25 -0.35 -0.29 -56.95
C LYS A 25 0.64 -0.85 -55.92
N ILE A 26 1.67 -1.57 -56.36
CA ILE A 26 2.72 -2.13 -55.50
C ILE A 26 3.48 -0.99 -54.80
N LYS A 27 3.92 0.03 -55.53
CA LYS A 27 4.61 1.20 -54.98
C LYS A 27 3.76 1.94 -53.95
N THR A 28 2.47 2.12 -54.22
CA THR A 28 1.53 2.77 -53.29
C THR A 28 1.38 1.95 -52.00
N ARG A 29 1.21 0.62 -52.10
CA ARG A 29 1.15 -0.27 -50.94
C ARG A 29 2.43 -0.22 -50.11
N LEU A 30 3.59 -0.18 -50.77
CA LEU A 30 4.89 -0.11 -50.10
C LEU A 30 5.08 1.24 -49.38
N ILE A 31 4.71 2.37 -50.01
CA ILE A 31 4.76 3.70 -49.39
C ILE A 31 3.82 3.76 -48.18
N VAL A 32 2.57 3.30 -48.32
CA VAL A 32 1.61 3.26 -47.21
C VAL A 32 2.11 2.37 -46.07
N GLY A 33 2.70 1.22 -46.40
CA GLY A 33 3.32 0.32 -45.42
C GLY A 33 4.46 0.99 -44.64
N ILE A 34 5.34 1.72 -45.33
CA ILE A 34 6.43 2.47 -44.69
C ILE A 34 5.89 3.57 -43.78
N ILE A 35 4.85 4.32 -44.19
CA ILE A 35 4.24 5.37 -43.37
C ILE A 35 3.62 4.77 -42.11
N LEU A 36 2.84 3.69 -42.24
CA LEU A 36 2.23 3.02 -41.09
C LEU A 36 3.26 2.45 -40.11
N LEU A 37 4.36 1.89 -40.61
CA LEU A 37 5.46 1.41 -39.78
C LEU A 37 6.10 2.55 -38.97
N ASN A 38 6.36 3.69 -39.60
CA ASN A 38 6.92 4.85 -38.91
C ASN A 38 5.97 5.42 -37.85
N ILE A 39 4.66 5.48 -38.15
CA ILE A 39 3.65 5.90 -37.16
C ILE A 39 3.65 4.93 -35.98
N PHE A 40 3.70 3.62 -36.23
CA PHE A 40 3.74 2.61 -35.17
C PHE A 40 5.00 2.73 -34.29
N LEU A 41 6.17 2.93 -34.91
CA LEU A 41 7.42 3.16 -34.18
C LEU A 41 7.38 4.45 -33.35
N PHE A 42 6.80 5.52 -33.89
CA PHE A 42 6.64 6.78 -33.18
C PHE A 42 5.68 6.64 -31.98
N LEU A 43 4.52 6.01 -32.19
CA LEU A 43 3.54 5.78 -31.13
C LEU A 43 4.08 4.87 -30.03
N SER A 44 4.84 3.83 -30.37
CA SER A 44 5.46 2.95 -29.37
C SER A 44 6.55 3.65 -28.56
N GLY A 45 7.37 4.50 -29.19
CA GLY A 45 8.31 5.38 -28.49
C GLY A 45 7.61 6.36 -27.55
N PHE A 46 6.53 6.99 -28.02
CA PHE A 46 5.77 7.94 -27.21
C PHE A 46 5.06 7.26 -26.02
N ALA A 47 4.56 6.04 -26.21
CA ALA A 47 3.94 5.24 -25.15
C ALA A 47 4.90 4.92 -24.00
N LEU A 48 6.21 4.82 -24.26
CA LEU A 48 7.24 4.63 -23.23
C LEU A 48 7.73 5.95 -22.62
N LEU A 49 7.65 7.05 -23.37
CA LEU A 49 8.12 8.37 -22.92
C LEU A 49 7.26 8.92 -21.76
N ILE A 50 5.93 8.77 -21.84
CA ILE A 50 5.01 9.23 -20.80
C ILE A 50 5.33 8.61 -19.42
N PRO A 51 5.35 7.27 -19.25
CA PRO A 51 5.65 6.67 -17.95
C PRO A 51 7.07 7.00 -17.47
N TYR A 52 8.03 7.17 -18.39
CA TYR A 52 9.38 7.62 -18.04
C TYR A 52 9.38 9.04 -17.45
N ILE A 53 8.69 10.00 -18.07
CA ILE A 53 8.57 11.38 -17.57
C ILE A 53 7.86 11.40 -16.21
N MET A 54 6.78 10.61 -16.05
CA MET A 54 6.08 10.50 -14.76
C MET A 54 6.99 9.94 -13.68
N ALA A 55 7.74 8.87 -13.98
CA ALA A 55 8.68 8.28 -13.04
C ALA A 55 9.80 9.27 -12.65
N MET A 56 10.35 10.03 -13.60
CA MET A 56 11.37 11.05 -13.32
C MET A 56 10.86 12.15 -12.39
N ARG A 57 9.66 12.68 -12.64
CA ARG A 57 9.05 13.71 -11.77
C ARG A 57 8.82 13.19 -10.35
N SER A 58 8.28 11.98 -10.23
CA SER A 58 8.09 11.33 -8.92
C SER A 58 9.43 11.14 -8.19
N TYR A 59 10.47 10.70 -8.91
CA TYR A 59 11.81 10.54 -8.33
C TYR A 59 12.38 11.86 -7.80
N GLU A 60 12.34 12.94 -8.59
CA GLU A 60 12.83 14.26 -8.16
C GLU A 60 12.08 14.79 -6.93
N TYR A 61 10.76 14.62 -6.90
CA TYR A 61 9.94 15.03 -5.76
C TYR A 61 10.30 14.26 -4.48
N ILE A 62 10.43 12.93 -4.57
CA ILE A 62 10.82 12.10 -3.42
C ILE A 62 12.25 12.41 -2.96
N LYS A 63 13.18 12.61 -3.90
CA LYS A 63 14.56 13.00 -3.59
C LYS A 63 14.61 14.31 -2.81
N MET A 64 13.83 15.31 -3.23
CA MET A 64 13.69 16.57 -2.49
C MET A 64 13.13 16.36 -1.07
N LEU A 65 12.14 15.47 -0.89
CA LEU A 65 11.61 15.15 0.45
C LEU A 65 12.66 14.45 1.33
N GLN A 66 13.45 13.55 0.75
CA GLN A 66 14.55 12.84 1.42
C GLN A 66 15.64 13.81 1.86
N GLU A 67 16.10 14.71 0.98
CA GLU A 67 17.11 15.74 1.28
C GLU A 67 16.65 16.73 2.36
N ARG A 68 15.34 16.92 2.51
CA ARG A 68 14.72 17.77 3.55
C ARG A 68 14.32 16.99 4.80
N GLU A 69 14.66 15.71 4.89
CA GLU A 69 14.32 14.81 6.00
C GLU A 69 12.82 14.79 6.36
N ARG A 70 11.93 14.93 5.36
CA ARG A 70 10.46 14.94 5.54
C ARG A 70 9.89 13.52 5.66
N VAL A 71 10.26 12.81 6.73
CA VAL A 71 9.87 11.42 6.99
C VAL A 71 8.35 11.26 7.07
N ASP A 72 7.65 12.22 7.67
CA ASP A 72 6.18 12.29 7.77
C ASP A 72 5.50 12.08 6.41
N LYS A 73 5.93 12.88 5.42
CA LYS A 73 5.36 12.84 4.07
C LYS A 73 5.77 11.59 3.29
N LEU A 74 6.98 11.09 3.51
CA LEU A 74 7.44 9.86 2.87
C LEU A 74 6.63 8.66 3.35
N ILE A 75 6.30 8.59 4.65
CA ILE A 75 5.41 7.56 5.21
C ILE A 75 4.00 7.67 4.61
N GLU A 76 3.46 8.88 4.52
CA GLU A 76 2.14 9.12 3.91
C GLU A 76 2.11 8.62 2.45
N LEU A 77 3.12 8.97 1.64
CA LEU A 77 3.22 8.55 0.25
C LEU A 77 3.44 7.04 0.10
N ALA A 78 4.22 6.43 0.99
CA ALA A 78 4.50 4.99 0.96
C ALA A 78 3.26 4.12 1.26
N LYS A 79 2.26 4.67 1.96
CA LYS A 79 0.97 4.01 2.23
C LYS A 79 -0.01 4.06 1.05
N ILE A 80 0.30 4.85 0.01
CA ILE A 80 -0.53 4.91 -1.20
C ILE A 80 -0.41 3.58 -1.98
N ARG A 81 -1.51 3.19 -2.63
CA ARG A 81 -1.71 1.90 -3.31
C ARG A 81 -0.51 1.48 -4.20
N VAL A 82 -0.20 0.18 -4.15
CA VAL A 82 0.81 -0.49 -4.98
C VAL A 82 0.55 -0.21 -6.46
N GLY A 83 1.43 0.58 -7.09
CA GLY A 83 1.33 0.96 -8.51
C GLY A 83 1.71 2.42 -8.78
N ASP A 84 1.64 3.28 -7.76
CA ASP A 84 2.10 4.66 -7.86
C ASP A 84 3.64 4.74 -7.79
N TYR A 85 4.26 5.48 -8.72
CA TYR A 85 5.69 5.76 -8.70
C TYR A 85 6.11 6.45 -7.41
N ASN A 86 5.30 7.36 -6.88
CA ASN A 86 5.58 8.08 -5.64
C ASN A 86 5.69 7.12 -4.46
N ALA A 87 4.74 6.19 -4.31
CA ALA A 87 4.75 5.20 -3.22
C ALA A 87 6.02 4.35 -3.29
N ARG A 88 6.35 3.85 -4.49
CA ARG A 88 7.55 3.03 -4.70
C ARG A 88 8.84 3.76 -4.38
N PHE A 89 9.00 5.00 -4.86
CA PHE A 89 10.20 5.78 -4.56
C PHE A 89 10.26 6.19 -3.09
N ALA A 90 9.13 6.52 -2.46
CA ALA A 90 9.05 6.86 -1.04
C ALA A 90 9.51 5.70 -0.15
N ILE A 91 9.07 4.47 -0.45
CA ILE A 91 9.55 3.26 0.24
C ILE A 91 11.07 3.15 0.17
N PHE A 92 11.66 3.30 -1.02
CA PHE A 92 13.12 3.22 -1.16
C PHE A 92 13.85 4.33 -0.41
N ALA A 93 13.33 5.55 -0.43
CA ALA A 93 13.87 6.66 0.35
C ALA A 93 13.82 6.36 1.86
N LEU A 94 12.71 5.83 2.38
CA LEU A 94 12.58 5.45 3.79
C LEU A 94 13.57 4.34 4.18
N VAL A 95 13.77 3.36 3.30
CA VAL A 95 14.77 2.30 3.50
C VAL A 95 16.18 2.89 3.55
N ASP A 96 16.50 3.83 2.66
CA ASP A 96 17.79 4.50 2.64
C ASP A 96 18.04 5.36 3.88
N MET A 97 16.99 6.00 4.39
CA MET A 97 16.99 6.78 5.62
C MET A 97 16.95 5.91 6.89
N LYS A 98 16.90 4.58 6.78
CA LYS A 98 16.83 3.64 7.92
C LYS A 98 15.63 3.90 8.84
N VAL A 99 14.48 4.27 8.28
CA VAL A 99 13.26 4.52 9.06
C VAL A 99 12.64 3.20 9.48
N LYS A 100 12.50 2.95 10.79
CA LYS A 100 11.93 1.70 11.32
C LYS A 100 10.49 1.45 10.84
N ASP A 101 9.69 2.50 10.71
CA ASP A 101 8.30 2.41 10.24
C ASP A 101 8.18 1.83 8.82
N ALA A 102 9.25 1.91 8.02
CA ALA A 102 9.30 1.29 6.69
C ALA A 102 9.16 -0.24 6.75
N ALA A 103 9.57 -0.88 7.85
CA ALA A 103 9.44 -2.32 8.03
C ALA A 103 7.97 -2.75 8.05
N PHE A 104 7.12 -2.02 8.79
CA PHE A 104 5.69 -2.32 8.86
C PHE A 104 4.99 -2.05 7.54
N ILE A 105 5.29 -0.92 6.88
CA ILE A 105 4.72 -0.62 5.57
C ILE A 105 5.09 -1.69 4.55
N LEU A 106 6.36 -2.13 4.53
CA LEU A 106 6.81 -3.18 3.63
C LEU A 106 6.17 -4.55 3.93
N ASN A 107 5.97 -4.89 5.20
CA ASN A 107 5.30 -6.13 5.60
C ASN A 107 3.82 -6.13 5.19
N ASP A 108 3.08 -5.05 5.48
CA ASP A 108 1.68 -4.89 5.08
C ASP A 108 1.52 -5.05 3.56
N LEU A 109 2.39 -4.37 2.79
CA LEU A 109 2.39 -4.47 1.33
C LEU A 109 2.76 -5.87 0.82
N GLN A 110 3.60 -6.61 1.55
CA GLN A 110 3.98 -7.97 1.20
C GLN A 110 2.81 -8.93 1.41
N GLU A 111 2.12 -8.82 2.54
CA GLU A 111 0.92 -9.60 2.85
C GLU A 111 -0.17 -9.37 1.79
N GLU A 112 -0.40 -8.11 1.39
CA GLU A 112 -1.32 -7.80 0.28
C GLU A 112 -0.84 -8.38 -1.07
N ALA A 113 0.45 -8.30 -1.35
CA ALA A 113 1.03 -8.73 -2.63
C ALA A 113 1.04 -10.25 -2.82
N VAL A 114 1.10 -11.05 -1.75
CA VAL A 114 1.07 -12.52 -1.80
C VAL A 114 -0.18 -13.02 -2.54
N TYR A 115 -1.30 -12.31 -2.42
CA TYR A 115 -2.56 -12.69 -3.06
C TYR A 115 -2.66 -12.32 -4.54
N ILE A 116 -1.83 -11.38 -5.03
CA ILE A 116 -2.06 -10.73 -6.35
C ILE A 116 -0.87 -10.87 -7.31
N PHE A 117 0.39 -10.75 -6.84
CA PHE A 117 1.56 -10.69 -7.73
C PHE A 117 2.84 -11.30 -7.11
N THR A 118 3.14 -12.55 -7.46
CA THR A 118 4.34 -13.29 -6.96
C THR A 118 5.68 -12.58 -7.22
N ASN A 119 5.83 -11.91 -8.37
CA ASN A 119 7.06 -11.17 -8.70
C ASN A 119 7.22 -9.87 -7.90
N PHE A 120 6.11 -9.24 -7.48
CA PHE A 120 6.17 -8.03 -6.67
C PHE A 120 6.52 -8.36 -5.21
N SER A 121 5.94 -9.42 -4.66
CA SER A 121 6.28 -9.95 -3.34
C SER A 121 7.80 -10.20 -3.18
N LYS A 122 8.46 -10.81 -4.16
CA LYS A 122 9.93 -11.01 -4.14
C LYS A 122 10.73 -9.70 -4.06
N LYS A 123 10.24 -8.62 -4.69
CA LYS A 123 10.90 -7.31 -4.64
C LYS A 123 10.71 -6.64 -3.28
N LEU A 124 9.56 -6.82 -2.66
CA LEU A 124 9.28 -6.32 -1.31
C LEU A 124 10.12 -7.04 -0.26
N GLN A 125 10.22 -8.38 -0.33
CA GLN A 125 11.12 -9.15 0.54
C GLN A 125 12.56 -8.63 0.44
N LYS A 126 13.07 -8.41 -0.77
CA LYS A 126 14.42 -7.87 -0.96
C LYS A 126 14.58 -6.47 -0.32
N ALA A 127 13.54 -5.63 -0.36
CA ALA A 127 13.56 -4.33 0.29
C ALA A 127 13.59 -4.45 1.83
N LEU A 128 12.84 -5.41 2.39
CA LEU A 128 12.90 -5.75 3.82
C LEU A 128 14.28 -6.25 4.24
N ASP A 129 14.89 -7.14 3.45
CA ASP A 129 16.23 -7.67 3.74
C ASP A 129 17.28 -6.54 3.75
N VAL A 130 17.19 -5.60 2.79
CA VAL A 130 18.07 -4.42 2.75
C VAL A 130 17.83 -3.50 3.95
N LEU A 131 16.57 -3.27 4.33
CA LEU A 131 16.24 -2.47 5.50
C LEU A 131 16.79 -3.11 6.79
N ALA A 132 16.60 -4.41 6.96
CA ALA A 132 17.10 -5.18 8.09
C ALA A 132 18.62 -5.06 8.21
N ALA A 133 19.36 -5.30 7.11
CA ALA A 133 20.80 -5.14 7.08
C ALA A 133 21.25 -3.70 7.40
N LYS A 134 20.52 -2.69 6.90
CA LYS A 134 20.82 -1.27 7.19
C LYS A 134 20.58 -0.89 8.67
N LEU A 135 19.68 -1.60 9.33
CA LEU A 135 19.34 -1.42 10.74
C LEU A 135 20.10 -2.39 11.68
N ASP A 136 21.12 -3.07 11.15
CA ASP A 136 22.00 -3.99 11.89
C ASP A 136 21.27 -5.24 12.46
N TYR A 137 20.23 -5.71 11.77
CA TYR A 137 19.59 -7.02 12.03
C TYR A 137 20.17 -8.11 11.13
N ASN A 138 20.13 -9.37 11.57
CA ASN A 138 20.66 -10.49 10.78
C ASN A 138 19.69 -10.95 9.69
N SER A 139 18.39 -10.74 9.87
CA SER A 139 17.37 -11.03 8.85
C SER A 139 16.14 -10.11 8.96
N ALA A 140 15.33 -10.07 7.89
CA ALA A 140 14.05 -9.37 7.88
C ALA A 140 13.08 -9.94 8.91
N GLU A 141 13.02 -11.26 9.08
CA GLU A 141 12.16 -11.93 10.06
C GLU A 141 12.58 -11.59 11.49
N GLU A 142 13.89 -11.54 11.77
CA GLU A 142 14.39 -11.10 13.08
C GLU A 142 13.99 -9.65 13.36
N MET A 143 14.19 -8.75 12.38
CA MET A 143 13.79 -7.35 12.47
C MET A 143 12.30 -7.23 12.77
N LEU A 144 11.44 -7.85 11.96
CA LEU A 144 9.99 -7.79 12.13
C LEU A 144 9.57 -8.35 13.49
N ARG A 145 10.07 -9.52 13.89
CA ARG A 145 9.77 -10.12 15.20
C ARG A 145 10.19 -9.21 16.37
N LEU A 146 11.34 -8.55 16.28
CA LEU A 146 11.84 -7.65 17.33
C LEU A 146 11.12 -6.30 17.36
N LEU A 147 10.61 -5.84 16.21
CA LEU A 147 9.77 -4.64 16.10
C LEU A 147 8.30 -4.92 16.49
N GLU A 148 7.80 -6.13 16.21
CA GLU A 148 6.46 -6.62 16.55
C GLU A 148 6.30 -6.96 18.02
N LYS A 149 7.36 -7.47 18.67
CA LYS A 149 7.40 -7.47 20.14
C LYS A 149 6.97 -6.10 20.54
N PRO A 150 5.87 -5.94 21.30
CA PRO A 150 5.30 -4.65 21.59
C PRO A 150 6.44 -3.86 22.17
N THR A 151 7.03 -3.00 21.32
CA THR A 151 7.88 -1.93 21.77
C THR A 151 6.87 -1.22 22.64
N GLN A 152 7.01 -1.39 23.96
CA GLN A 152 6.24 -0.69 24.95
C GLN A 152 6.20 0.72 24.41
N ARG A 153 5.07 1.10 23.83
CA ARG A 153 4.93 2.41 23.21
C ARG A 153 4.97 3.33 24.41
N TYR A 154 6.17 3.81 24.71
CA TYR A 154 6.41 5.07 25.39
C TYR A 154 5.96 6.24 24.51
N GLY A 155 5.31 5.98 23.36
CA GLY A 155 4.31 6.90 22.85
C GLY A 155 3.10 6.83 23.75
N ILE A 156 3.07 7.73 24.75
CA ILE A 156 1.90 8.21 25.51
C ILE A 156 0.66 7.36 25.20
N VAL A 157 0.60 6.13 25.73
CA VAL A 157 -0.70 5.50 25.91
C VAL A 157 -1.38 6.48 26.86
N PRO A 158 -2.51 7.12 26.49
CA PRO A 158 -3.22 7.93 27.44
C PRO A 158 -3.50 7.00 28.61
N SER A 159 -2.76 7.18 29.71
CA SER A 159 -3.01 6.45 30.94
C SER A 159 -4.42 6.86 31.28
N ILE A 160 -5.37 5.95 31.10
CA ILE A 160 -6.75 6.29 31.42
C ILE A 160 -6.68 6.68 32.90
N PRO A 161 -7.07 7.92 33.25
CA PRO A 161 -6.89 8.38 34.61
C PRO A 161 -7.59 7.38 35.51
N ILE A 162 -6.91 6.92 36.56
CA ILE A 162 -7.45 5.98 37.54
C ILE A 162 -8.60 6.68 38.25
N THR A 163 -9.75 6.60 37.62
CA THR A 163 -11.01 7.25 37.95
C THR A 163 -12.06 6.16 37.93
N SER A 164 -13.19 6.39 38.60
CA SER A 164 -14.25 5.39 38.66
C SER A 164 -14.92 5.18 37.30
N VAL A 165 -14.95 6.20 36.42
CA VAL A 165 -15.66 6.18 35.14
C VAL A 165 -14.87 6.92 34.06
N TYR A 166 -14.68 6.27 32.92
CA TYR A 166 -14.08 6.79 31.69
C TYR A 166 -15.17 6.90 30.61
N TYR A 167 -15.27 8.08 29.98
CA TYR A 167 -16.28 8.33 28.96
C TYR A 167 -15.66 8.31 27.56
N LEU A 168 -16.26 7.55 26.65
CA LEU A 168 -15.98 7.60 25.23
C LEU A 168 -16.90 8.63 24.57
N ASP A 169 -16.37 9.35 23.59
CA ASP A 169 -17.16 10.32 22.81
C ASP A 169 -18.10 9.60 21.82
N ASP A 170 -17.66 8.47 21.25
CA ASP A 170 -18.45 7.65 20.31
C ASP A 170 -18.33 6.16 20.64
N GLU A 171 -19.38 5.38 20.32
CA GLU A 171 -19.36 3.93 20.47
C GLU A 171 -18.47 3.26 19.40
N PRO A 172 -17.44 2.49 19.79
CA PRO A 172 -16.56 1.82 18.84
C PRO A 172 -17.30 0.66 18.15
N ILE A 173 -17.50 0.80 16.83
CA ILE A 173 -18.28 -0.08 15.93
C ILE A 173 -17.94 -1.59 16.05
N LYS A 174 -16.77 -1.95 16.58
CA LYS A 174 -16.28 -3.35 16.68
C LYS A 174 -15.44 -3.59 17.94
N ALA A 175 -15.75 -2.96 19.06
CA ALA A 175 -15.01 -3.25 20.29
C ALA A 175 -15.21 -4.72 20.70
N LYS A 176 -14.09 -5.38 21.01
CA LYS A 176 -14.06 -6.76 21.47
C LYS A 176 -13.58 -6.84 22.91
N CYS A 177 -14.13 -7.78 23.65
CA CYS A 177 -13.65 -8.14 24.98
C CYS A 177 -12.27 -8.78 24.86
N MET A 178 -11.25 -8.21 25.52
CA MET A 178 -9.89 -8.77 25.46
C MET A 178 -9.77 -10.19 26.05
N ILE A 179 -10.72 -10.61 26.90
CA ILE A 179 -10.72 -11.95 27.50
C ILE A 179 -11.37 -12.98 26.56
N SER A 180 -12.58 -12.72 26.08
CA SER A 180 -13.37 -13.68 25.29
C SER A 180 -13.32 -13.48 23.77
N ASP A 181 -12.74 -12.37 23.29
CA ASP A 181 -12.72 -11.94 21.88
C ASP A 181 -14.11 -11.71 21.25
N LEU A 182 -15.18 -11.79 22.04
CA LEU A 182 -16.55 -11.47 21.65
C LEU A 182 -16.79 -9.96 21.60
N LEU A 183 -17.77 -9.53 20.79
CA LEU A 183 -18.17 -8.12 20.74
C LEU A 183 -18.73 -7.65 22.08
N LEU A 184 -18.44 -6.40 22.42
CA LEU A 184 -18.97 -5.72 23.59
C LEU A 184 -20.22 -4.92 23.20
N ASP A 185 -21.26 -5.00 24.03
CA ASP A 185 -22.44 -4.15 23.96
C ASP A 185 -22.35 -3.11 25.07
N PHE A 186 -22.16 -1.83 24.75
CA PHE A 186 -22.00 -0.79 25.78
C PHE A 186 -23.30 -0.43 26.51
N ASN A 187 -24.45 -0.90 26.02
CA ASN A 187 -25.74 -0.70 26.67
C ASN A 187 -26.03 -1.80 27.70
N ASP A 188 -25.70 -3.04 27.36
CA ASP A 188 -26.01 -4.21 28.18
C ASP A 188 -24.83 -4.69 29.05
N ASP A 189 -23.58 -4.49 28.60
CA ASP A 189 -22.40 -4.97 29.30
C ASP A 189 -21.83 -3.95 30.30
N ASN A 190 -21.37 -4.44 31.45
CA ASN A 190 -20.51 -3.65 32.34
C ASN A 190 -19.08 -3.62 31.79
N VAL A 191 -18.80 -2.68 30.88
CA VAL A 191 -17.48 -2.56 30.24
C VAL A 191 -16.48 -1.86 31.17
N VAL A 192 -15.28 -2.41 31.26
CA VAL A 192 -14.13 -1.80 31.95
C VAL A 192 -12.92 -1.74 31.02
N ALA A 193 -12.02 -0.78 31.26
CA ALA A 193 -10.77 -0.66 30.52
C ALA A 193 -9.56 -1.03 31.38
N CYS A 194 -8.55 -1.63 30.78
CA CYS A 194 -7.24 -1.76 31.41
C CYS A 194 -6.60 -0.36 31.55
N PRO A 195 -6.19 0.09 32.75
CA PRO A 195 -5.63 1.43 32.94
C PRO A 195 -4.27 1.62 32.22
N SER A 196 -3.58 0.52 31.92
CA SER A 196 -2.26 0.55 31.29
C SER A 196 -2.28 0.55 29.76
N CYS A 197 -3.19 -0.22 29.13
CA CYS A 197 -3.20 -0.37 27.67
C CYS A 197 -4.53 0.03 27.01
N GLY A 198 -5.55 0.39 27.78
CA GLY A 198 -6.85 0.85 27.28
C GLY A 198 -7.74 -0.22 26.64
N ASN A 199 -7.30 -1.48 26.59
CA ASN A 199 -8.13 -2.58 26.07
C ASN A 199 -9.34 -2.83 26.97
N LEU A 200 -10.45 -3.21 26.35
CA LEU A 200 -11.77 -3.29 26.98
C LEU A 200 -12.12 -4.74 27.33
N ALA A 201 -12.84 -4.95 28.42
CA ALA A 201 -13.38 -6.25 28.82
C ALA A 201 -14.75 -6.09 29.49
N LYS A 202 -15.54 -7.18 29.48
CA LYS A 202 -16.65 -7.31 30.43
C LYS A 202 -16.08 -7.43 31.84
N ARG A 203 -16.69 -6.73 32.79
CA ARG A 203 -16.22 -6.65 34.17
C ARG A 203 -16.12 -8.03 34.81
N GLU A 204 -17.14 -8.88 34.68
CA GLU A 204 -17.10 -10.23 35.28
C GLU A 204 -15.95 -11.08 34.74
N LEU A 205 -15.76 -11.09 33.41
CA LEU A 205 -14.70 -11.88 32.76
C LEU A 205 -13.30 -11.40 33.16
N LEU A 206 -13.12 -10.09 33.38
CA LEU A 206 -11.85 -9.57 33.84
C LEU A 206 -11.57 -9.91 35.30
N ILE A 207 -12.59 -9.95 36.15
CA ILE A 207 -12.45 -10.37 37.56
C ILE A 207 -11.92 -11.81 37.60
N GLU A 208 -12.61 -12.74 36.94
CA GLU A 208 -12.23 -14.15 36.88
C GLU A 208 -10.79 -14.31 36.37
N TRP A 209 -10.45 -13.63 35.28
CA TRP A 209 -9.10 -13.67 34.73
C TRP A 209 -8.04 -13.16 35.71
N LEU A 210 -8.31 -12.07 36.42
CA LEU A 210 -7.35 -11.46 37.35
C LEU A 210 -7.20 -12.25 38.65
N GLU A 211 -8.22 -12.98 39.08
CA GLU A 211 -8.12 -13.91 40.22
C GLU A 211 -7.13 -15.05 39.92
N GLU A 212 -7.09 -15.52 38.67
CA GLU A 212 -6.18 -16.59 38.26
C GLU A 212 -4.77 -16.07 37.87
N ASN A 213 -4.71 -14.96 37.12
CA ASN A 213 -3.47 -14.53 36.44
C ASN A 213 -2.82 -13.28 37.06
N GLY A 214 -3.57 -12.49 37.84
CA GLY A 214 -3.09 -11.25 38.46
C GLY A 214 -2.56 -10.17 37.51
N SER A 215 -2.80 -10.31 36.20
CA SER A 215 -2.25 -9.43 35.17
C SER A 215 -3.15 -9.34 33.94
N CYS A 216 -3.04 -8.24 33.20
CA CYS A 216 -3.81 -8.00 31.98
C CYS A 216 -3.40 -9.00 30.87
N LYS A 217 -4.38 -9.66 30.23
CA LYS A 217 -4.14 -10.59 29.11
C LYS A 217 -3.39 -9.99 27.91
N ILE A 218 -3.52 -8.67 27.69
CA ILE A 218 -2.95 -8.01 26.51
C ILE A 218 -1.57 -7.41 26.77
N CYS A 219 -1.40 -6.70 27.89
CA CYS A 219 -0.15 -5.98 28.17
C CYS A 219 0.70 -6.61 29.28
N GLU A 220 0.23 -7.70 29.89
CA GLU A 220 0.90 -8.49 30.93
C GLU A 220 1.28 -7.71 32.20
N ARG A 221 0.85 -6.44 32.31
CA ARG A 221 1.06 -5.65 33.51
C ARG A 221 0.14 -6.12 34.61
N LYS A 222 0.67 -6.17 35.83
CA LYS A 222 -0.12 -6.38 37.05
C LYS A 222 -1.10 -5.22 37.19
N ILE A 223 -2.36 -5.57 37.29
CA ILE A 223 -3.46 -4.63 37.50
C ILE A 223 -4.43 -5.23 38.50
N SER A 224 -5.14 -4.38 39.22
CA SER A 224 -6.26 -4.78 40.07
C SER A 224 -7.56 -4.23 39.51
N MET A 225 -8.68 -4.91 39.80
CA MET A 225 -10.01 -4.43 39.38
C MET A 225 -10.37 -3.06 39.95
N ARG A 226 -9.70 -2.60 41.02
CA ARG A 226 -9.90 -1.26 41.60
C ARG A 226 -9.31 -0.15 40.73
N GLU A 227 -8.32 -0.49 39.89
CA GLU A 227 -7.65 0.46 39.01
C GLU A 227 -8.31 0.51 37.62
N CYS A 228 -9.22 -0.42 37.32
CA CYS A 228 -9.92 -0.52 36.04
C CYS A 228 -11.14 0.41 36.03
N PRO A 229 -11.11 1.53 35.27
CA PRO A 229 -12.26 2.42 35.14
C PRO A 229 -13.42 1.72 34.41
N ILE A 230 -14.65 2.06 34.80
CA ILE A 230 -15.86 1.68 34.07
C ILE A 230 -15.94 2.54 32.81
N VAL A 231 -16.18 1.94 31.65
CA VAL A 231 -16.30 2.67 30.39
C VAL A 231 -17.77 2.91 30.07
N LYS A 232 -18.12 4.17 29.76
CA LYS A 232 -19.46 4.57 29.29
C LYS A 232 -19.34 5.37 28.01
N VAL A 233 -20.34 5.32 27.14
CA VAL A 233 -20.45 6.21 25.97
C VAL A 233 -21.25 7.44 26.37
N ARG A 234 -20.87 8.63 25.93
CA ARG A 234 -21.67 9.85 26.14
C ARG A 234 -22.92 9.79 25.26
N GLU A 235 -24.07 10.06 25.86
CA GLU A 235 -25.34 10.31 25.14
C GLU A 235 -25.33 11.67 24.42
#